data_AF-A0A8H4XU73-F1
#
_entry.id   AF-A0A8H4XU73-F1
#
_cell.length_a   1.000
_cell.length_b   1.000
_cell.length_c   1.000
_cell.angle_alpha   90.00
_cell.angle_beta   90.00
_cell.angle_gamma   90.00
#
_symmetry.space_group_name_H-M   'P 1'
#
loop_
_entity.id
_entity.type
_entity.pdbx_description
1 polymer ?
#
loop_
_entity_poly.entity_id
_entity_poly.type
_entity_poly.pdbx_seq_one_letter_code
_entity_poly.pdbx_strand_id
1 'polypeptide(L)'
;MFRILESQAPAKQTATDAISVLSNRLQSATLLEDRRAAILGLRSFAKNYPASVASGSLRDLIGSVRKDAEDVDTLKVVLETLLMLFSPDENSPEASEEIVLWLADEFTQVKTPAIYARPDRTQECIFTAPLGISRLVGVLSDVREPVRNEALVLLIALTPSSAELQKLVAFENAFDRVFELIEAEGSLSNGSEVVVDCLSLLANLLRLNVSNQTYFRETGCVKKLAALLTDVTNPSAPEEEIAAWSIARRDKNLWGLLAIIQLFLVKGSILKTNQTAFWQAGIMEKVLLVAFSKDFDVPVIAKALETCAGLIRGNSSLQEKFADVDVSWNAESVVTGTTNSASN
;
A
#
# COMPACT_ATOMS: atom_id res chain seq x y z
N MET A 1 -10.50 74.44 22.39
CA MET A 1 -11.13 73.10 22.41
C MET A 1 -10.59 72.33 21.20
N PHE A 2 -9.48 71.62 21.35
CA PHE A 2 -8.89 70.77 20.31
C PHE A 2 -9.15 69.31 20.71
N ARG A 3 -9.98 68.59 19.94
CA ARG A 3 -10.20 67.15 20.12
C ARG A 3 -9.01 66.40 19.54
N ILE A 4 -8.32 65.66 20.40
CA ILE A 4 -7.30 64.68 20.04
C ILE A 4 -8.00 63.52 19.32
N LEU A 5 -7.56 63.20 18.10
CA LEU A 5 -7.95 61.99 17.39
C LEU A 5 -7.28 60.81 18.11
N GLU A 6 -8.07 60.03 18.84
CA GLU A 6 -7.61 58.72 19.32
C GLU A 6 -7.42 57.79 18.10
N SER A 7 -6.17 57.47 17.80
CA SER A 7 -5.82 56.42 16.85
C SER A 7 -6.18 55.06 17.46
N GLN A 8 -7.31 54.47 17.05
CA GLN A 8 -7.59 53.06 17.31
C GLN A 8 -6.50 52.20 16.66
N ALA A 9 -5.81 51.40 17.48
CA ALA A 9 -4.90 50.38 16.97
C ALA A 9 -5.69 49.37 16.10
N PRO A 10 -5.13 48.87 14.99
CA PRO A 10 -5.82 47.92 14.12
C PRO A 10 -6.23 46.66 14.91
N ALA A 11 -7.43 46.16 14.65
CA ALA A 11 -7.95 44.95 15.29
C ALA A 11 -6.97 43.78 15.09
N LYS A 12 -6.67 43.03 16.16
CA LYS A 12 -5.83 41.84 16.08
C LYS A 12 -6.50 40.84 15.14
N GLN A 13 -5.86 40.55 14.02
CA GLN A 13 -6.34 39.59 13.02
C GLN A 13 -6.40 38.20 13.65
N THR A 14 -7.54 37.51 13.53
CA THR A 14 -7.70 36.16 14.10
C THR A 14 -6.94 35.14 13.25
N ALA A 15 -6.62 33.98 13.83
CA ALA A 15 -5.97 32.89 13.09
C ALA A 15 -6.79 32.46 11.87
N THR A 16 -8.12 32.37 12.01
CA THR A 16 -9.05 32.02 10.94
C THR A 16 -9.06 33.06 9.81
N ASP A 17 -9.01 34.36 10.14
CA ASP A 17 -8.92 35.42 9.12
C ASP A 17 -7.61 35.34 8.33
N ALA A 18 -6.49 35.06 9.03
CA ALA A 18 -5.19 34.90 8.40
C ALA A 18 -5.18 33.68 7.46
N ILE A 19 -5.74 32.55 7.91
CA ILE A 19 -5.89 31.33 7.09
C ILE A 19 -6.73 31.62 5.84
N SER A 20 -7.88 32.30 5.98
CA SER A 20 -8.73 32.65 4.83
C SER A 20 -8.00 33.49 3.79
N VAL A 21 -7.21 34.49 4.23
CA VAL A 21 -6.40 35.31 3.32
C VAL A 21 -5.35 34.47 2.59
N LEU A 22 -4.66 33.56 3.31
CA LEU A 22 -3.65 32.69 2.72
C LEU A 22 -4.27 31.69 1.73
N SER A 23 -5.42 31.11 2.06
CA SER A 23 -6.17 30.21 1.17
C SER A 23 -6.60 30.92 -0.11
N ASN A 24 -7.20 32.12 0.00
CA ASN A 24 -7.59 32.92 -1.15
C ASN A 24 -6.36 33.28 -2.02
N ARG A 25 -5.24 33.63 -1.38
CA ARG A 25 -3.99 33.91 -2.10
C ARG A 25 -3.48 32.67 -2.83
N LEU A 26 -3.52 31.49 -2.23
CA LEU A 26 -3.12 30.24 -2.89
C LEU A 26 -3.99 29.97 -4.13
N GLN A 27 -5.31 30.18 -4.02
CA GLN A 27 -6.26 29.98 -5.10
C GLN A 27 -6.04 30.97 -6.25
N SER A 28 -5.82 32.27 -5.95
CA SER A 28 -5.74 33.32 -6.98
C SER A 28 -4.34 33.58 -7.53
N ALA A 29 -3.28 33.15 -6.83
CA ALA A 29 -1.91 33.51 -7.20
C ALA A 29 -1.43 32.86 -8.51
N THR A 30 -0.92 33.70 -9.40
CA THR A 30 -0.34 33.30 -10.70
C THR A 30 1.17 33.08 -10.61
N LEU A 31 1.87 33.82 -9.73
CA LEU A 31 3.30 33.65 -9.48
C LEU A 31 3.59 32.49 -8.52
N LEU A 32 4.66 31.74 -8.80
CA LEU A 32 5.06 30.59 -7.98
C LEU A 32 5.47 31.01 -6.57
N GLU A 33 6.27 32.07 -6.43
CA GLU A 33 6.71 32.59 -5.13
C GLU A 33 5.54 33.02 -4.23
N ASP A 34 4.49 33.59 -4.83
CA ASP A 34 3.29 33.99 -4.07
C ASP A 34 2.48 32.80 -3.58
N ARG A 35 2.37 31.75 -4.41
CA ARG A 35 1.77 30.47 -3.98
C ARG A 35 2.60 29.83 -2.88
N ARG A 36 3.92 29.73 -3.06
CA ARG A 36 4.84 29.18 -2.06
C ARG A 36 4.74 29.89 -0.73
N ALA A 37 4.72 31.23 -0.73
CA ALA A 37 4.55 32.03 0.48
C ALA A 37 3.19 31.79 1.16
N ALA A 38 2.12 31.64 0.39
CA ALA A 38 0.80 31.29 0.92
C ALA A 38 0.80 29.90 1.58
N ILE A 39 1.39 28.90 0.93
CA ILE A 39 1.50 27.53 1.44
C ILE A 39 2.36 27.50 2.72
N LEU A 40 3.49 28.22 2.76
CA LEU A 40 4.33 28.35 3.96
C LEU A 40 3.56 28.97 5.14
N GLY A 41 2.71 29.96 4.86
CA GLY A 41 1.79 30.52 5.85
C GLY A 41 0.81 29.47 6.36
N LEU A 42 0.12 28.76 5.46
CA LEU A 42 -0.84 27.71 5.81
C LEU A 42 -0.21 26.58 6.64
N ARG A 43 1.02 26.17 6.28
CA ARG A 43 1.82 25.19 7.03
C ARG A 43 1.95 25.53 8.51
N SER A 44 2.16 26.82 8.83
CA SER A 44 2.32 27.26 10.22
C SER A 44 1.07 27.09 11.08
N PHE A 45 -0.11 26.99 10.44
CA PHE A 45 -1.40 26.79 11.09
C PHE A 45 -1.90 25.34 11.04
N ALA A 46 -1.41 24.52 10.12
CA ALA A 46 -1.95 23.20 9.81
C ALA A 46 -2.10 22.26 11.03
N LYS A 47 -1.19 22.33 12.01
CA LYS A 47 -1.28 21.51 13.23
C LYS A 47 -2.31 22.02 14.25
N ASN A 48 -2.41 23.34 14.39
CA ASN A 48 -3.18 24.00 15.46
C ASN A 48 -4.59 24.39 15.02
N TYR A 49 -4.81 24.50 13.70
CA TYR A 49 -6.08 24.85 13.08
C TYR A 49 -6.34 23.97 11.84
N PRO A 50 -6.31 22.63 11.98
CA PRO A 50 -6.43 21.71 10.86
C PRO A 50 -7.77 21.85 10.13
N ALA A 51 -8.88 22.07 10.85
CA ALA A 51 -10.21 22.23 10.24
C ALA A 51 -10.24 23.42 9.29
N SER A 52 -9.81 24.58 9.80
CA SER A 52 -9.83 25.86 9.09
C SER A 52 -8.92 25.83 7.85
N VAL A 53 -7.74 25.24 7.97
CA VAL A 53 -6.81 25.07 6.84
C VAL A 53 -7.38 24.08 5.82
N ALA A 54 -7.90 22.95 6.27
CA ALA A 54 -8.47 21.92 5.41
C ALA A 54 -9.67 22.46 4.61
N SER A 55 -10.66 23.07 5.26
CA SER A 55 -11.87 23.58 4.61
C SER A 55 -11.56 24.67 3.58
N GLY A 56 -10.53 25.48 3.83
CA GLY A 56 -10.22 26.64 3.01
C GLY A 56 -9.23 26.38 1.89
N SER A 57 -8.32 25.40 2.03
CA SER A 57 -7.16 25.29 1.13
C SER A 57 -6.81 23.89 0.67
N LEU A 58 -7.48 22.83 1.18
CA LEU A 58 -7.10 21.45 0.87
C LEU A 58 -7.05 21.16 -0.64
N ARG A 59 -8.11 21.54 -1.36
CA ARG A 59 -8.21 21.32 -2.82
C ARG A 59 -7.13 22.07 -3.58
N ASP A 60 -6.80 23.29 -3.14
CA ASP A 60 -5.76 24.10 -3.75
C ASP A 60 -4.35 23.57 -3.40
N LEU A 61 -4.13 23.05 -2.19
CA LEU A 61 -2.91 22.36 -1.80
C LEU A 61 -2.69 21.10 -2.65
N ILE A 62 -3.71 20.26 -2.80
CA ILE A 62 -3.68 19.09 -3.69
C ILE A 62 -3.45 19.54 -5.15
N GLY A 63 -4.11 20.61 -5.59
CA GLY A 63 -3.91 21.22 -6.90
C GLY A 63 -2.48 21.72 -7.13
N SER A 64 -1.84 22.29 -6.10
CA SER A 64 -0.45 22.76 -6.13
C SER A 64 0.56 21.63 -6.29
N VAL A 65 0.27 20.41 -5.80
CA VAL A 65 1.09 19.22 -6.11
C VAL A 65 1.26 19.04 -7.63
N ARG A 66 0.24 19.38 -8.42
CA ARG A 66 0.29 19.34 -9.88
C ARG A 66 0.81 20.64 -10.50
N LYS A 67 0.29 21.78 -10.05
CA LYS A 67 0.56 23.11 -10.66
C LYS A 67 2.00 23.56 -10.45
N ASP A 68 2.57 23.22 -9.29
CA ASP A 68 3.90 23.67 -8.85
C ASP A 68 4.92 22.53 -8.83
N ALA A 69 4.62 21.44 -9.56
CA ALA A 69 5.46 20.24 -9.64
C ALA A 69 6.88 20.48 -10.20
N GLU A 70 7.19 21.69 -10.69
CA GLU A 70 8.53 22.05 -11.15
C GLU A 70 9.47 22.53 -10.07
N ASP A 71 8.90 22.82 -8.91
CA ASP A 71 9.59 23.50 -7.84
C ASP A 71 9.59 22.67 -6.56
N VAL A 72 10.75 22.08 -6.29
CA VAL A 72 10.94 21.10 -5.20
C VAL A 72 10.66 21.73 -3.83
N ASP A 73 11.07 22.98 -3.62
CA ASP A 73 10.86 23.67 -2.35
C ASP A 73 9.36 23.90 -2.09
N THR A 74 8.57 24.31 -3.08
CA THR A 74 7.12 24.47 -2.92
C THR A 74 6.45 23.12 -2.67
N LEU A 75 6.80 22.10 -3.45
CA LEU A 75 6.21 20.77 -3.32
C LEU A 75 6.46 20.18 -1.92
N LYS A 76 7.67 20.35 -1.39
CA LYS A 76 8.01 19.93 -0.03
C LYS A 76 7.09 20.59 1.00
N VAL A 77 6.90 21.90 0.91
CA VAL A 77 6.04 22.63 1.85
C VAL A 77 4.58 22.17 1.73
N VAL A 78 4.09 21.91 0.51
CA VAL A 78 2.74 21.38 0.29
C VAL A 78 2.57 20.02 0.97
N LEU A 79 3.48 19.07 0.73
CA LEU A 79 3.40 17.73 1.30
C LEU A 79 3.52 17.75 2.83
N GLU A 80 4.43 18.57 3.38
CA GLU A 80 4.53 18.77 4.83
C GLU A 80 3.23 19.34 5.41
N THR A 81 2.60 20.30 4.72
CA THR A 81 1.32 20.88 5.14
C THR A 81 0.22 19.83 5.15
N LEU A 82 0.11 19.04 4.08
CA LEU A 82 -0.87 17.95 3.97
C LEU A 82 -0.66 16.90 5.07
N LEU A 83 0.59 16.47 5.29
CA LEU A 83 0.92 15.53 6.38
C LEU A 83 0.57 16.10 7.76
N MET A 84 0.78 17.40 8.00
CA MET A 84 0.37 18.04 9.25
C MET A 84 -1.15 18.07 9.43
N LEU A 85 -1.93 18.12 8.35
CA LEU A 85 -3.40 18.03 8.42
C LEU A 85 -3.88 16.61 8.78
N PHE A 86 -3.17 15.57 8.32
CA PHE A 86 -3.46 14.18 8.69
C PHE A 86 -2.96 13.80 10.10
N SER A 87 -2.01 14.56 10.63
CA SER A 87 -1.46 14.38 11.98
C SER A 87 -1.48 15.70 12.75
N PRO A 88 -2.69 16.20 13.10
CA PRO A 88 -2.84 17.45 13.84
C PRO A 88 -2.30 17.35 15.27
N ASP A 89 -2.15 18.49 15.95
CA ASP A 89 -1.83 18.51 17.38
C ASP A 89 -3.04 18.02 18.19
N GLU A 90 -2.84 17.06 19.09
CA GLU A 90 -3.90 16.53 19.96
C GLU A 90 -4.52 17.60 20.87
N ASN A 91 -3.79 18.68 21.16
CA ASN A 91 -4.28 19.81 21.96
C ASN A 91 -4.99 20.88 21.11
N SER A 92 -5.09 20.68 19.80
CA SER A 92 -5.80 21.61 18.92
C SER A 92 -7.30 21.58 19.19
N PRO A 93 -7.96 22.73 19.38
CA PRO A 93 -9.41 22.79 19.53
C PRO A 93 -10.16 22.40 18.25
N GLU A 94 -9.46 22.37 17.12
CA GLU A 94 -9.97 21.99 15.81
C GLU A 94 -9.57 20.55 15.42
N ALA A 95 -8.73 19.86 16.19
CA ALA A 95 -8.42 18.46 15.89
C ALA A 95 -9.65 17.60 16.22
N SER A 96 -10.25 17.02 15.19
CA SER A 96 -11.31 16.01 15.35
C SER A 96 -11.11 14.86 14.37
N GLU A 97 -11.59 13.67 14.76
CA GLU A 97 -11.62 12.52 13.86
C GLU A 97 -12.49 12.77 12.63
N GLU A 98 -13.55 13.57 12.74
CA GLU A 98 -14.44 13.94 11.63
C GLU A 98 -13.71 14.72 10.54
N ILE A 99 -12.79 15.63 10.91
CA ILE A 99 -12.02 16.40 9.93
C ILE A 99 -11.02 15.50 9.21
N VAL A 100 -10.39 14.57 9.91
CA VAL A 100 -9.47 13.63 9.29
C VAL A 100 -10.21 12.67 8.35
N LEU A 101 -11.41 12.24 8.73
CA LEU A 101 -12.28 11.42 7.88
C LEU A 101 -12.72 12.21 6.62
N TRP A 102 -13.09 13.48 6.80
CA TRP A 102 -13.45 14.38 5.69
C TRP A 102 -12.26 14.66 4.77
N LEU A 103 -11.06 14.86 5.33
CA LEU A 103 -9.81 15.00 4.58
C LEU A 103 -9.58 13.76 3.72
N ALA A 104 -9.69 12.56 4.31
CA ALA A 104 -9.53 11.31 3.57
C ALA A 104 -10.56 11.19 2.44
N ASP A 105 -11.84 11.51 2.69
CA ASP A 105 -12.89 11.48 1.66
C ASP A 105 -12.63 12.48 0.52
N GLU A 106 -12.17 13.70 0.82
CA GLU A 106 -11.78 14.66 -0.22
C GLU A 106 -10.58 14.16 -1.05
N PHE A 107 -9.60 13.50 -0.42
CA PHE A 107 -8.50 12.86 -1.15
C PHE A 107 -9.00 11.71 -2.04
N THR A 108 -9.96 10.92 -1.58
CA THR A 108 -10.59 9.85 -2.35
C THR A 108 -11.45 10.40 -3.51
N GLN A 109 -12.20 11.49 -3.30
CA GLN A 109 -13.04 12.13 -4.32
C GLN A 109 -12.22 12.82 -5.41
N VAL A 110 -11.07 13.40 -5.07
CA VAL A 110 -10.10 13.93 -6.04
C VAL A 110 -9.30 12.76 -6.63
N LYS A 111 -9.98 11.84 -7.32
CA LYS A 111 -9.46 10.65 -8.06
C LYS A 111 -8.01 10.81 -8.47
N THR A 112 -7.12 10.50 -7.55
CA THR A 112 -5.68 10.60 -7.52
C THR A 112 -5.03 10.75 -8.91
N PRO A 113 -4.87 11.97 -9.50
CA PRO A 113 -4.14 12.13 -10.76
C PRO A 113 -2.91 13.04 -10.60
N ALA A 114 -2.76 13.73 -9.46
CA ALA A 114 -1.67 14.68 -9.22
C ALA A 114 -0.38 13.96 -8.79
N ILE A 115 -0.47 13.01 -7.87
CA ILE A 115 0.68 12.18 -7.41
C ILE A 115 1.15 11.24 -8.54
N TYR A 116 0.23 10.79 -9.41
CA TYR A 116 0.55 9.99 -10.61
C TYR A 116 1.26 10.79 -11.71
N ALA A 117 1.25 12.12 -11.65
CA ALA A 117 1.78 12.94 -12.74
C ALA A 117 3.32 13.03 -12.74
N ARG A 118 3.99 13.05 -11.57
CA ARG A 118 5.47 13.13 -11.44
C ARG A 118 5.99 12.48 -10.14
N PRO A 119 6.12 11.14 -10.09
CA PRO A 119 6.60 10.42 -8.90
C PRO A 119 8.00 10.88 -8.44
N ASP A 120 8.92 11.15 -9.38
CA ASP A 120 10.35 11.40 -9.07
C ASP A 120 10.60 12.59 -8.13
N ARG A 121 9.80 13.66 -8.22
CA ARG A 121 9.95 14.87 -7.38
C ARG A 121 9.25 14.76 -6.03
N THR A 122 8.14 14.03 -5.98
CA THR A 122 7.46 13.72 -4.71
C THR A 122 8.35 12.83 -3.84
N GLN A 123 9.09 11.91 -4.48
CA GLN A 123 10.13 11.12 -3.82
C GLN A 123 11.21 12.02 -3.21
N GLU A 124 11.80 12.94 -3.98
CA GLU A 124 12.87 13.84 -3.52
C GLU A 124 12.45 14.68 -2.29
N CYS A 125 11.20 15.16 -2.26
CA CYS A 125 10.65 15.88 -1.11
C CYS A 125 10.55 14.99 0.14
N ILE A 126 10.12 13.74 -0.02
CA ILE A 126 10.04 12.75 1.07
C ILE A 126 11.44 12.38 1.57
N PHE A 127 12.43 12.26 0.67
CA PHE A 127 13.82 11.99 1.01
C PHE A 127 14.46 13.11 1.84
N THR A 128 14.12 14.37 1.55
CA THR A 128 14.69 15.54 2.25
C THR A 128 13.89 15.95 3.49
N ALA A 129 12.73 15.34 3.74
CA ALA A 129 11.93 15.54 4.94
C ALA A 129 12.44 14.63 6.07
N PRO A 130 12.84 15.17 7.23
CA PRO A 130 13.24 14.35 8.37
C PRO A 130 12.12 13.39 8.77
N LEU A 131 12.40 12.08 8.82
CA LEU A 131 11.44 11.03 9.15
C LEU A 131 10.22 10.94 8.20
N GLY A 132 10.30 11.52 6.99
CA GLY A 132 9.16 11.53 6.05
C GLY A 132 8.69 10.12 5.70
N ILE A 133 9.63 9.22 5.42
CA ILE A 133 9.34 7.82 5.09
C ILE A 133 8.83 7.07 6.31
N SER A 134 9.48 7.22 7.47
CA SER A 134 9.08 6.55 8.72
C SER A 134 7.67 6.94 9.13
N ARG A 135 7.29 8.22 8.97
CA ARG A 135 5.92 8.69 9.21
C ARG A 135 4.95 8.08 8.23
N LEU A 136 5.25 8.13 6.93
CA LEU A 136 4.37 7.59 5.89
C LEU A 136 4.12 6.09 6.07
N VAL A 137 5.15 5.31 6.38
CA VAL A 137 5.02 3.88 6.67
C VAL A 137 4.27 3.66 7.99
N GLY A 138 4.44 4.54 8.98
CA GLY A 138 3.70 4.50 10.24
C GLY A 138 2.19 4.65 10.07
N VAL A 139 1.73 5.43 9.08
CA VAL A 139 0.30 5.59 8.77
C VAL A 139 -0.35 4.28 8.30
N LEU A 140 0.41 3.29 7.82
CA LEU A 140 -0.13 1.97 7.49
C LEU A 140 -0.71 1.23 8.71
N SER A 141 -0.37 1.66 9.93
CA SER A 141 -0.91 1.12 11.17
C SER A 141 -1.98 2.02 11.81
N ASP A 142 -2.49 3.02 11.08
CA ASP A 142 -3.54 3.92 11.57
C ASP A 142 -4.87 3.18 11.76
N VAL A 143 -5.56 3.46 12.86
CA VAL A 143 -6.87 2.84 13.18
C VAL A 143 -7.97 3.32 12.23
N ARG A 144 -7.77 4.46 11.56
CA ARG A 144 -8.72 5.03 10.62
C ARG A 144 -8.46 4.46 9.23
N GLU A 145 -9.30 3.51 8.82
CA GLU A 145 -9.16 2.81 7.53
C GLU A 145 -8.97 3.76 6.33
N PRO A 146 -9.71 4.88 6.19
CA PRO A 146 -9.53 5.77 5.03
C PRO A 146 -8.13 6.40 4.97
N VAL A 147 -7.58 6.80 6.12
CA VAL A 147 -6.24 7.42 6.21
C VAL A 147 -5.16 6.39 5.86
N ARG A 148 -5.29 5.20 6.43
CA ARG A 148 -4.40 4.07 6.18
C ARG A 148 -4.39 3.66 4.71
N ASN A 149 -5.57 3.57 4.09
CA ASN A 149 -5.73 3.15 2.70
C ASN A 149 -5.16 4.20 1.73
N GLU A 150 -5.32 5.50 2.01
CA GLU A 150 -4.68 6.55 1.20
C GLU A 150 -3.16 6.56 1.34
N ALA A 151 -2.62 6.30 2.54
CA ALA A 151 -1.18 6.14 2.72
C ALA A 151 -0.62 4.95 1.94
N LEU A 152 -1.37 3.84 1.88
CA LEU A 152 -1.04 2.69 1.06
C LEU A 152 -1.00 3.06 -0.44
N VAL A 153 -2.04 3.71 -0.95
CA VAL A 153 -2.10 4.19 -2.34
C VAL A 153 -0.95 5.15 -2.67
N LEU A 154 -0.63 6.07 -1.76
CA LEU A 154 0.50 6.98 -1.90
C LEU A 154 1.83 6.23 -1.98
N LEU A 155 2.07 5.24 -1.12
CA LEU A 155 3.27 4.40 -1.19
C LEU A 155 3.35 3.60 -2.49
N ILE A 156 2.22 3.10 -3.01
CA ILE A 156 2.15 2.42 -4.31
C ILE A 156 2.55 3.37 -5.44
N ALA A 157 2.10 4.62 -5.42
CA ALA A 157 2.44 5.59 -6.45
C ALA A 157 3.92 6.01 -6.38
N LEU A 158 4.51 6.04 -5.18
CA LEU A 158 5.87 6.52 -4.97
C LEU A 158 6.94 5.45 -5.15
N THR A 159 6.67 4.19 -4.88
CA THR A 159 7.70 3.15 -4.87
C THR A 159 8.24 2.69 -6.24
N PRO A 160 7.51 2.74 -7.38
CA PRO A 160 8.01 2.21 -8.65
C PRO A 160 9.28 2.87 -9.21
N SER A 161 9.44 4.18 -9.04
CA SER A 161 10.49 4.94 -9.74
C SER A 161 11.83 5.02 -8.99
N SER A 162 11.91 4.56 -7.73
CA SER A 162 13.14 4.71 -6.93
C SER A 162 13.48 3.47 -6.12
N ALA A 163 14.55 2.78 -6.51
CA ALA A 163 15.10 1.65 -5.77
C ALA A 163 15.59 2.03 -4.36
N GLU A 164 16.03 3.28 -4.17
CA GLU A 164 16.44 3.75 -2.85
C GLU A 164 15.23 3.96 -1.94
N LEU A 165 14.13 4.50 -2.47
CA LEU A 165 12.90 4.68 -1.70
C LEU A 165 12.33 3.34 -1.28
N GLN A 166 12.32 2.37 -2.22
CA GLN A 166 11.91 1.00 -1.93
C GLN A 166 12.71 0.41 -0.77
N LYS A 167 14.04 0.64 -0.70
CA LYS A 167 14.87 0.16 0.41
C LYS A 167 14.48 0.83 1.72
N LEU A 168 14.37 2.15 1.74
CA LEU A 168 14.02 2.89 2.95
C LEU A 168 12.63 2.49 3.48
N VAL A 169 11.64 2.37 2.60
CA VAL A 169 10.30 1.87 2.97
C VAL A 169 10.38 0.45 3.54
N ALA A 170 11.17 -0.45 2.93
CA ALA A 170 11.36 -1.80 3.45
C ALA A 170 12.03 -1.82 4.84
N PHE A 171 13.03 -0.95 5.07
CA PHE A 171 13.73 -0.84 6.36
C PHE A 171 12.85 -0.27 7.47
N GLU A 172 11.85 0.53 7.14
CA GLU A 172 10.82 1.00 8.08
C GLU A 172 9.79 -0.07 8.44
N ASN A 173 10.13 -1.35 8.28
CA ASN A 173 9.28 -2.51 8.54
C ASN A 173 7.94 -2.50 7.77
N ALA A 174 7.96 -2.03 6.52
CA ALA A 174 6.75 -2.01 5.70
C ALA A 174 6.24 -3.42 5.35
N PHE A 175 7.12 -4.41 5.18
CA PHE A 175 6.69 -5.77 4.83
C PHE A 175 5.77 -6.38 5.88
N ASP A 176 6.16 -6.32 7.16
CA ASP A 176 5.34 -6.88 8.25
C ASP A 176 4.00 -6.17 8.35
N ARG A 177 3.99 -4.83 8.32
CA ARG A 177 2.76 -4.03 8.36
C ARG A 177 1.82 -4.36 7.22
N VAL A 178 2.35 -4.57 6.01
CA VAL A 178 1.53 -4.93 4.84
C VAL A 178 0.97 -6.35 4.98
N PHE A 179 1.71 -7.30 5.54
CA PHE A 179 1.17 -8.63 5.83
C PHE A 179 0.08 -8.61 6.92
N GLU A 180 0.30 -7.87 8.01
CA GLU A 180 -0.71 -7.66 9.06
C GLU A 180 -1.98 -7.02 8.50
N LEU A 181 -1.83 -6.06 7.59
CA LEU A 181 -2.96 -5.45 6.91
C LEU A 181 -3.70 -6.44 5.98
N ILE A 182 -2.98 -7.28 5.23
CA ILE A 182 -3.60 -8.33 4.41
C ILE A 182 -4.40 -9.30 5.29
N GLU A 183 -3.87 -9.69 6.45
CA GLU A 183 -4.57 -10.56 7.40
C GLU A 183 -5.82 -9.88 7.99
N ALA A 184 -5.69 -8.62 8.42
CA ALA A 184 -6.81 -7.84 8.96
C ALA A 184 -7.94 -7.63 7.94
N GLU A 185 -7.60 -7.53 6.66
CA GLU A 185 -8.55 -7.31 5.56
C GLU A 185 -9.17 -8.59 5.00
N GLY A 186 -8.96 -9.75 5.65
CA GLY A 186 -9.60 -11.02 5.27
C GLY A 186 -8.74 -11.96 4.41
N SER A 187 -7.42 -11.77 4.43
CA SER A 187 -6.44 -12.56 3.69
C SER A 187 -6.76 -12.61 2.18
N LEU A 188 -6.30 -13.63 1.46
CA LEU A 188 -6.55 -13.72 0.02
C LEU A 188 -7.97 -14.18 -0.30
N SER A 189 -8.55 -15.03 0.56
CA SER A 189 -9.83 -15.71 0.35
C SER A 189 -11.03 -14.77 0.48
N ASN A 190 -11.06 -13.98 1.54
CA ASN A 190 -12.16 -13.07 1.88
C ASN A 190 -11.74 -11.60 1.85
N GLY A 191 -10.58 -11.34 1.21
CA GLY A 191 -9.94 -10.03 1.15
C GLY A 191 -10.82 -8.91 0.64
N SER A 192 -10.76 -7.74 1.29
CA SER A 192 -11.29 -6.49 0.72
C SER A 192 -10.46 -6.04 -0.49
N GLU A 193 -10.84 -4.91 -1.11
CA GLU A 193 -10.08 -4.33 -2.23
C GLU A 193 -8.67 -3.87 -1.81
N VAL A 194 -8.49 -3.57 -0.52
CA VAL A 194 -7.21 -3.14 0.08
C VAL A 194 -6.13 -4.21 -0.06
N VAL A 195 -6.51 -5.49 -0.10
CA VAL A 195 -5.54 -6.61 -0.29
C VAL A 195 -4.84 -6.50 -1.64
N VAL A 196 -5.52 -6.07 -2.70
CA VAL A 196 -4.91 -5.86 -4.02
C VAL A 196 -3.88 -4.73 -3.98
N ASP A 197 -4.17 -3.67 -3.25
CA ASP A 197 -3.26 -2.54 -3.06
C ASP A 197 -2.04 -2.96 -2.23
N CYS A 198 -2.23 -3.75 -1.18
CA CYS A 198 -1.15 -4.34 -0.40
C CYS A 198 -0.21 -5.18 -1.27
N LEU A 199 -0.76 -6.07 -2.10
CA LEU A 199 0.02 -6.89 -3.04
C LEU A 199 0.75 -6.01 -4.07
N SER A 200 0.14 -4.91 -4.50
CA SER A 200 0.75 -3.95 -5.42
C SER A 200 1.94 -3.23 -4.78
N LEU A 201 1.83 -2.82 -3.51
CA LEU A 201 2.94 -2.24 -2.76
C LEU A 201 4.08 -3.24 -2.59
N LEU A 202 3.78 -4.48 -2.18
CA LEU A 202 4.78 -5.55 -2.09
C LEU A 202 5.50 -5.76 -3.42
N ALA A 203 4.75 -5.82 -4.53
CA ALA A 203 5.32 -5.97 -5.85
C ALA A 203 6.26 -4.80 -6.21
N ASN A 204 5.90 -3.56 -5.90
CA ASN A 204 6.75 -2.40 -6.15
C ASN A 204 8.03 -2.43 -5.33
N LEU A 205 7.95 -2.82 -4.05
CA LEU A 205 9.11 -2.91 -3.16
C LEU A 205 10.09 -4.02 -3.58
N LEU A 206 9.62 -5.06 -4.27
CA LEU A 206 10.42 -6.24 -4.64
C LEU A 206 10.90 -6.23 -6.10
N ARG A 207 10.20 -5.52 -6.98
CA ARG A 207 10.50 -5.49 -8.41
C ARG A 207 11.87 -4.87 -8.67
N LEU A 208 12.76 -5.65 -9.29
CA LEU A 208 14.12 -5.24 -9.66
C LEU A 208 14.96 -4.72 -8.48
N ASN A 209 14.63 -5.09 -7.24
CA ASN A 209 15.33 -4.65 -6.04
C ASN A 209 15.94 -5.83 -5.27
N VAL A 210 17.17 -6.18 -5.63
CA VAL A 210 17.92 -7.32 -5.05
C VAL A 210 18.12 -7.17 -3.54
N SER A 211 18.30 -5.93 -3.05
CA SER A 211 18.43 -5.62 -1.62
C SER A 211 17.16 -6.00 -0.87
N ASN A 212 16.01 -5.53 -1.36
CA ASN A 212 14.72 -5.84 -0.75
C ASN A 212 14.36 -7.32 -0.86
N GLN A 213 14.67 -7.97 -1.98
CA GLN A 213 14.45 -9.42 -2.11
C GLN A 213 15.29 -10.22 -1.10
N THR A 214 16.52 -9.78 -0.83
CA THR A 214 17.38 -10.38 0.18
C THR A 214 16.85 -10.13 1.59
N TYR A 215 16.50 -8.89 1.92
CA TYR A 215 15.91 -8.53 3.20
C TYR A 215 14.60 -9.27 3.47
N PHE A 216 13.72 -9.36 2.48
CA PHE A 216 12.44 -10.11 2.55
C PHE A 216 12.67 -11.60 2.86
N ARG A 217 13.70 -12.20 2.26
CA ARG A 217 14.06 -13.60 2.52
C ARG A 217 14.58 -13.79 3.95
N GLU A 218 15.39 -12.87 4.44
CA GLU A 218 16.08 -12.97 5.73
C GLU A 218 15.17 -12.62 6.93
N THR A 219 14.12 -11.83 6.70
CA THR A 219 13.14 -11.44 7.72
C THR A 219 11.98 -12.42 7.87
N GLY A 220 12.02 -13.57 7.20
CA GLY A 220 10.98 -14.59 7.31
C GLY A 220 9.70 -14.30 6.52
N CYS A 221 9.66 -13.26 5.71
CA CYS A 221 8.48 -12.90 4.90
C CYS A 221 8.10 -14.00 3.89
N VAL A 222 9.04 -14.86 3.47
CA VAL A 222 8.74 -16.03 2.62
C VAL A 222 7.79 -17.01 3.33
N LYS A 223 7.87 -17.15 4.66
CA LYS A 223 6.93 -17.98 5.43
C LYS A 223 5.54 -17.34 5.48
N LYS A 224 5.46 -16.01 5.53
CA LYS A 224 4.18 -15.28 5.45
C LYS A 224 3.50 -15.48 4.09
N LEU A 225 4.25 -15.49 2.99
CA LEU A 225 3.71 -15.89 1.66
C LEU A 225 3.15 -17.32 1.67
N ALA A 226 3.85 -18.26 2.31
CA ALA A 226 3.40 -19.64 2.42
C ALA A 226 2.12 -19.77 3.26
N ALA A 227 1.99 -18.96 4.32
CA ALA A 227 0.77 -18.90 5.13
C ALA A 227 -0.43 -18.42 4.30
N LEU A 228 -0.27 -17.35 3.50
CA LEU A 228 -1.32 -16.86 2.61
C LEU A 228 -1.74 -17.90 1.56
N LEU A 229 -0.79 -18.64 0.97
CA LEU A 229 -1.14 -19.74 0.06
C LEU A 229 -1.86 -20.89 0.77
N THR A 230 -1.51 -21.17 2.03
CA THR A 230 -2.13 -22.22 2.83
C THR A 230 -3.59 -21.88 3.12
N ASP A 231 -3.88 -20.62 3.46
CA ASP A 231 -5.25 -20.14 3.67
C ASP A 231 -6.16 -20.42 2.45
N VAL A 232 -5.66 -20.13 1.24
CA VAL A 232 -6.44 -20.30 0.00
C VAL A 232 -6.57 -21.76 -0.45
N THR A 233 -5.57 -22.60 -0.13
CA THR A 233 -5.57 -24.02 -0.55
C THR A 233 -6.28 -24.94 0.45
N ASN A 234 -6.48 -24.50 1.69
CA ASN A 234 -7.21 -25.22 2.73
C ASN A 234 -8.27 -24.30 3.36
N PRO A 235 -9.40 -24.04 2.66
CA PRO A 235 -10.45 -23.18 3.19
C PRO A 235 -11.02 -23.76 4.49
N SER A 236 -11.10 -22.92 5.54
CA SER A 236 -11.46 -23.34 6.90
C SER A 236 -12.96 -23.51 7.15
N ALA A 237 -13.81 -23.18 6.17
CA ALA A 237 -15.27 -23.18 6.32
C ALA A 237 -15.95 -24.11 5.29
N PRO A 238 -17.09 -24.74 5.63
CA PRO A 238 -17.92 -25.46 4.68
C PRO A 238 -18.35 -24.54 3.53
N GLU A 239 -18.49 -25.09 2.34
CA GLU A 239 -19.01 -24.42 1.13
C GLU A 239 -20.44 -23.90 1.35
N GLU A 240 -20.58 -22.75 2.02
CA GLU A 240 -21.70 -21.85 1.75
C GLU A 240 -21.59 -21.38 0.30
N GLU A 241 -22.70 -21.05 -0.37
CA GLU A 241 -22.71 -20.53 -1.74
C GLU A 241 -21.84 -19.25 -1.81
N ILE A 242 -20.56 -19.41 -2.14
CA ILE A 242 -19.63 -18.30 -2.24
C ILE A 242 -20.05 -17.49 -3.47
N ALA A 243 -20.42 -16.23 -3.25
CA ALA A 243 -20.83 -15.36 -4.33
C ALA A 243 -19.73 -15.26 -5.40
N ALA A 244 -20.11 -15.30 -6.68
CA ALA A 244 -19.17 -15.31 -7.81
C ALA A 244 -18.16 -14.14 -7.81
N TRP A 245 -18.56 -12.97 -7.30
CA TRP A 245 -17.67 -11.82 -7.16
C TRP A 245 -16.55 -12.05 -6.13
N SER A 246 -16.81 -12.83 -5.08
CA SER A 246 -15.83 -13.17 -4.05
C SER A 246 -14.80 -14.15 -4.59
N ILE A 247 -15.24 -15.14 -5.37
CA ILE A 247 -14.37 -16.08 -6.09
C ILE A 247 -13.44 -15.32 -7.04
N ALA A 248 -13.99 -14.44 -7.88
CA ALA A 248 -13.21 -13.63 -8.81
C ALA A 248 -12.18 -12.74 -8.10
N ARG A 249 -12.52 -12.21 -6.93
CA ARG A 249 -11.61 -11.39 -6.11
C ARG A 249 -10.48 -12.22 -5.50
N ARG A 250 -10.81 -13.38 -4.91
CA ARG A 250 -9.81 -14.35 -4.42
C ARG A 250 -8.83 -14.73 -5.51
N ASP A 251 -9.32 -15.04 -6.70
CA ASP A 251 -8.49 -15.44 -7.84
C ASP A 251 -7.56 -14.30 -8.29
N LYS A 252 -8.05 -13.05 -8.28
CA LYS A 252 -7.22 -11.86 -8.53
C LYS A 252 -6.14 -11.69 -7.47
N ASN A 253 -6.47 -11.86 -6.18
CA ASN A 253 -5.52 -11.77 -5.07
C ASN A 253 -4.44 -12.86 -5.17
N LEU A 254 -4.85 -14.10 -5.43
CA LEU A 254 -3.95 -15.24 -5.61
C LEU A 254 -3.03 -15.04 -6.81
N TRP A 255 -3.55 -14.55 -7.94
CA TRP A 255 -2.74 -14.21 -9.10
C TRP A 255 -1.68 -13.15 -8.76
N GLY A 256 -2.06 -12.13 -7.99
CA GLY A 256 -1.15 -11.08 -7.49
C GLY A 256 -0.04 -11.66 -6.61
N LEU A 257 -0.37 -12.58 -5.69
CA LEU A 257 0.61 -13.26 -4.84
C LEU A 257 1.60 -14.10 -5.66
N LEU A 258 1.10 -14.86 -6.64
CA LEU A 258 1.95 -15.63 -7.55
C LEU A 258 2.88 -14.72 -8.36
N ALA A 259 2.38 -13.56 -8.82
CA ALA A 259 3.20 -12.57 -9.49
C ALA A 259 4.33 -12.02 -8.59
N ILE A 260 4.08 -11.82 -7.29
CA ILE A 260 5.11 -11.43 -6.31
C ILE A 260 6.19 -12.51 -6.21
N ILE A 261 5.80 -13.79 -6.08
CA ILE A 261 6.76 -14.91 -6.03
C ILE A 261 7.65 -14.92 -7.29
N GLN A 262 7.08 -14.69 -8.46
CA GLN A 262 7.83 -14.65 -9.71
C GLN A 262 8.87 -13.51 -9.79
N LEU A 263 8.72 -12.41 -9.02
CA LEU A 263 9.73 -11.33 -8.98
C LEU A 263 11.09 -11.81 -8.45
N PHE A 264 11.11 -12.88 -7.65
CA PHE A 264 12.33 -13.49 -7.12
C PHE A 264 12.96 -14.52 -8.05
N LEU A 265 12.24 -14.93 -9.11
CA LEU A 265 12.59 -16.04 -10.01
C LEU A 265 13.21 -15.56 -11.33
N VAL A 266 13.62 -14.29 -11.38
CA VAL A 266 14.33 -13.70 -12.51
C VAL A 266 15.76 -14.24 -12.55
N LYS A 267 16.28 -14.49 -13.75
CA LYS A 267 17.67 -14.94 -13.95
C LYS A 267 18.64 -13.93 -13.32
N GLY A 268 19.45 -14.42 -12.39
CA GLY A 268 20.43 -13.60 -11.68
C GLY A 268 21.25 -14.43 -10.70
N SER A 269 22.23 -13.80 -10.07
CA SER A 269 23.14 -14.46 -9.11
C SER A 269 22.41 -15.04 -7.90
N ILE A 270 21.34 -14.40 -7.43
CA ILE A 270 20.59 -14.84 -6.24
C ILE A 270 19.44 -15.81 -6.53
N LEU A 271 19.20 -16.17 -7.80
CA LEU A 271 18.07 -17.01 -8.21
C LEU A 271 18.04 -18.35 -7.45
N LYS A 272 19.15 -19.10 -7.44
CA LYS A 272 19.21 -20.41 -6.78
C LYS A 272 18.99 -20.31 -5.28
N THR A 273 19.46 -19.24 -4.66
CA THR A 273 19.24 -18.98 -3.23
C THR A 273 17.77 -18.72 -2.95
N ASN A 274 17.12 -17.89 -3.77
CA ASN A 274 15.68 -17.63 -3.66
C ASN A 274 14.88 -18.91 -3.86
N GLN A 275 15.11 -19.65 -4.95
CA GLN A 275 14.45 -20.93 -5.23
C GLN A 275 14.55 -21.90 -4.05
N THR A 276 15.73 -22.03 -3.46
CA THR A 276 15.95 -22.90 -2.29
C THR A 276 15.13 -22.44 -1.08
N ALA A 277 15.06 -21.12 -0.83
CA ALA A 277 14.27 -20.58 0.27
C ALA A 277 12.76 -20.78 0.06
N PHE A 278 12.25 -20.58 -1.16
CA PHE A 278 10.85 -20.87 -1.50
C PHE A 278 10.53 -22.35 -1.35
N TRP A 279 11.44 -23.25 -1.78
CA TRP A 279 11.28 -24.68 -1.59
C TRP A 279 11.19 -25.06 -0.10
N GLN A 280 12.12 -24.56 0.72
CA GLN A 280 12.14 -24.84 2.16
C GLN A 280 10.92 -24.28 2.90
N ALA A 281 10.30 -23.22 2.38
CA ALA A 281 9.08 -22.67 2.92
C ALA A 281 7.80 -23.42 2.47
N GLY A 282 7.93 -24.49 1.68
CA GLY A 282 6.79 -25.28 1.19
C GLY A 282 6.01 -24.59 0.06
N ILE A 283 6.55 -23.53 -0.55
CA ILE A 283 5.83 -22.74 -1.56
C ILE A 283 5.56 -23.58 -2.81
N MET A 284 6.48 -24.45 -3.22
CA MET A 284 6.29 -25.34 -4.36
C MET A 284 5.03 -26.21 -4.21
N GLU A 285 4.88 -26.88 -3.08
CA GLU A 285 3.75 -27.76 -2.80
C GLU A 285 2.43 -27.00 -2.87
N LYS A 286 2.37 -25.80 -2.26
CA LYS A 286 1.15 -24.97 -2.28
C LYS A 286 0.82 -24.45 -3.68
N VAL A 287 1.81 -24.06 -4.47
CA VAL A 287 1.58 -23.62 -5.85
C VAL A 287 1.13 -24.78 -6.74
N LEU A 288 1.62 -26.02 -6.50
CA LEU A 288 1.13 -27.22 -7.19
C LEU A 288 -0.34 -27.51 -6.83
N LEU A 289 -0.74 -27.38 -5.56
CA LEU A 289 -2.15 -27.53 -5.17
C LEU A 289 -3.06 -26.54 -5.93
N VAL A 290 -2.61 -25.29 -6.10
CA VAL A 290 -3.33 -24.31 -6.93
C VAL A 290 -3.36 -24.72 -8.40
N ALA A 291 -2.23 -25.14 -8.96
CA ALA A 291 -2.11 -25.50 -10.38
C ALA A 291 -2.97 -26.71 -10.78
N PHE A 292 -3.25 -27.61 -9.84
CA PHE A 292 -4.00 -28.83 -10.09
C PHE A 292 -5.40 -28.85 -9.44
N SER A 293 -5.82 -27.75 -8.81
CA SER A 293 -7.19 -27.60 -8.30
C SER A 293 -8.17 -27.22 -9.42
N LYS A 294 -9.42 -27.66 -9.27
CA LYS A 294 -10.55 -27.30 -10.13
C LYS A 294 -11.26 -26.02 -9.68
N ASP A 295 -10.86 -25.48 -8.54
CA ASP A 295 -11.55 -24.39 -7.85
C ASP A 295 -11.11 -23.01 -8.35
N PHE A 296 -10.05 -22.95 -9.16
CA PHE A 296 -9.44 -21.71 -9.64
C PHE A 296 -9.60 -21.53 -11.15
N ASP A 297 -9.73 -20.28 -11.57
CA ASP A 297 -9.82 -19.93 -12.97
C ASP A 297 -8.52 -20.22 -13.74
N VAL A 298 -8.67 -20.46 -15.05
CA VAL A 298 -7.57 -20.79 -15.98
C VAL A 298 -6.37 -19.83 -15.88
N PRO A 299 -6.53 -18.49 -15.76
CA PRO A 299 -5.39 -17.59 -15.63
C PRO A 299 -4.58 -17.81 -14.35
N VAL A 300 -5.23 -18.20 -13.25
CA VAL A 300 -4.55 -18.51 -11.99
C VAL A 300 -3.78 -19.81 -12.12
N ILE A 301 -4.39 -20.85 -12.68
CA ILE A 301 -3.75 -22.14 -12.94
C ILE A 301 -2.50 -21.97 -13.83
N ALA A 302 -2.64 -21.22 -14.94
CA ALA A 302 -1.52 -20.93 -15.83
C ALA A 302 -0.38 -20.20 -15.08
N LYS A 303 -0.72 -19.20 -14.27
CA LYS A 303 0.24 -18.44 -13.46
C LYS A 303 0.93 -19.32 -12.41
N ALA A 304 0.21 -20.27 -11.82
CA ALA A 304 0.76 -21.22 -10.86
C ALA A 304 1.77 -22.16 -11.53
N LEU A 305 1.43 -22.72 -12.70
CA LEU A 305 2.34 -23.56 -13.50
C LEU A 305 3.61 -22.80 -13.93
N GLU A 306 3.47 -21.55 -14.38
CA GLU A 306 4.62 -20.68 -14.68
C GLU A 306 5.51 -20.46 -13.45
N THR A 307 4.88 -20.30 -12.27
CA THR A 307 5.59 -20.12 -11.00
C THR A 307 6.35 -21.40 -10.61
N CYS A 308 5.74 -22.58 -10.73
CA CYS A 308 6.43 -23.87 -10.55
C CYS A 308 7.64 -23.99 -11.48
N ALA A 309 7.48 -23.64 -12.77
CA ALA A 309 8.57 -23.66 -13.73
C ALA A 309 9.73 -22.72 -13.30
N GLY A 310 9.40 -21.52 -12.82
CA GLY A 310 10.38 -20.57 -12.29
C GLY A 310 11.13 -21.09 -11.05
N LEU A 311 10.43 -21.80 -10.15
CA LEU A 311 10.99 -22.30 -8.89
C LEU A 311 12.08 -23.36 -9.08
N ILE A 312 12.02 -24.14 -10.16
CA ILE A 312 13.01 -25.20 -10.46
C ILE A 312 13.97 -24.85 -11.60
N ARG A 313 13.74 -23.73 -12.29
CA ARG A 313 14.49 -23.37 -13.51
C ARG A 313 15.99 -23.34 -13.26
N GLY A 314 16.74 -24.21 -13.95
CA GLY A 314 18.21 -24.23 -13.92
C GLY A 314 18.80 -24.65 -12.56
N ASN A 315 18.00 -25.30 -11.71
CA ASN A 315 18.41 -25.79 -10.40
C ASN A 315 18.24 -27.31 -10.33
N SER A 316 19.29 -28.04 -10.74
CA SER A 316 19.26 -29.50 -10.86
C SER A 316 18.82 -30.21 -9.58
N SER A 317 19.26 -29.73 -8.41
CA SER A 317 18.85 -30.34 -7.13
C SER A 317 17.35 -30.21 -6.87
N LEU A 318 16.74 -29.07 -7.20
CA LEU A 318 15.29 -28.90 -7.06
C LEU A 318 14.52 -29.60 -8.17
N GLN A 319 15.10 -29.73 -9.37
CA GLN A 319 14.49 -30.49 -10.46
C GLN A 319 14.40 -31.98 -10.13
N GLU A 320 15.45 -32.55 -9.53
CA GLU A 320 15.44 -33.92 -9.03
C GLU A 320 14.36 -34.10 -7.94
N LYS A 321 14.35 -33.22 -6.93
CA LYS A 321 13.31 -33.28 -5.89
C LYS A 321 11.90 -33.10 -6.43
N PHE A 322 11.72 -32.27 -7.46
CA PHE A 322 10.44 -32.05 -8.11
C PHE A 322 9.95 -33.27 -8.87
N ALA A 323 10.85 -34.09 -9.42
CA ALA A 323 10.47 -35.33 -10.09
C ALA A 323 9.82 -36.35 -9.13
N ASP A 324 10.15 -36.28 -7.84
CA ASP A 324 9.60 -37.14 -6.80
C ASP A 324 8.30 -36.58 -6.16
N VAL A 325 7.79 -35.42 -6.62
CA VAL A 325 6.58 -34.82 -6.04
C VAL A 325 5.34 -35.45 -6.65
N ASP A 326 4.55 -36.12 -5.80
CA ASP A 326 3.22 -36.59 -6.14
C ASP A 326 2.18 -35.47 -5.93
N VAL A 327 1.29 -35.29 -6.90
CA VAL A 327 0.15 -34.39 -6.80
C VAL A 327 -1.14 -35.18 -6.93
N SER A 328 -2.03 -35.04 -5.95
CA SER A 328 -3.36 -35.62 -6.03
C SER A 328 -4.25 -34.80 -6.96
N TRP A 329 -4.45 -35.28 -8.19
CA TRP A 329 -5.52 -34.81 -9.07
C TRP A 329 -6.80 -35.55 -8.69
N ASN A 330 -7.52 -35.04 -7.68
CA ASN A 330 -8.76 -35.58 -7.09
C ASN A 330 -9.19 -36.96 -7.61
N ALA A 331 -8.85 -38.02 -6.87
CA ALA A 331 -9.73 -39.19 -6.85
C ALA A 331 -11.08 -38.68 -6.36
N GLU A 332 -12.14 -38.93 -7.13
CA GLU A 332 -13.50 -38.82 -6.62
C GLU A 332 -13.53 -39.43 -5.21
N SER A 333 -14.15 -38.74 -4.26
CA SER A 333 -14.50 -39.32 -2.98
C SER A 333 -15.48 -40.47 -3.23
N VAL A 334 -14.96 -41.63 -3.65
CA VAL A 334 -15.73 -42.86 -3.71
C VAL A 334 -15.92 -43.26 -2.27
N VAL A 335 -17.10 -42.95 -1.73
CA VAL A 335 -17.65 -43.66 -0.59
C VAL A 335 -17.89 -45.10 -1.04
N THR A 336 -16.85 -45.95 -1.03
CA THR A 336 -17.03 -47.40 -1.08
C THR A 336 -17.38 -47.88 0.32
N GLY A 337 -18.63 -47.62 0.72
CA GLY A 337 -19.31 -48.41 1.73
C GLY A 337 -19.70 -49.76 1.15
N THR A 338 -18.73 -50.58 0.74
CA THR A 338 -18.97 -51.98 0.36
C THR A 338 -18.87 -52.83 1.62
N THR A 339 -19.88 -52.75 2.49
CA THR A 339 -20.12 -53.82 3.45
C THR A 339 -20.70 -55.01 2.68
N ASN A 340 -19.83 -55.92 2.28
CA ASN A 340 -20.20 -57.29 1.93
C ASN A 340 -20.84 -57.95 3.15
N SER A 341 -22.17 -57.98 3.21
CA SER A 341 -22.90 -58.97 4.02
C SER A 341 -23.23 -60.16 3.13
N ALA A 342 -22.30 -61.12 3.05
CA ALA A 342 -22.57 -62.46 2.60
C ALA A 342 -22.40 -63.42 3.79
N SER A 343 -23.53 -63.95 4.24
CA SER A 343 -23.72 -65.34 4.67
C SER A 343 -22.71 -65.97 5.65
N ASN A 344 -23.13 -66.09 6.92
CA ASN A 344 -23.34 -67.38 7.58
C ASN A 344 -24.19 -67.22 8.85
#